data_AF-A0A969J4Y2-F1
#
_entry.id   AF-A0A969J4Y2-F1
#
_cell.length_a   1.000
_cell.length_b   1.000
_cell.length_c   1.000
_cell.angle_alpha   90.00
_cell.angle_beta   90.00
_cell.angle_gamma   90.00
#
_symmetry.space_group_name_H-M   'P 1'
#
loop_
_entity.id
_entity.type
_entity.pdbx_description
1 polymer ?
#
loop_
_entity_poly.entity_id
_entity_poly.type
_entity_poly.pdbx_seq_one_letter_code
_entity_poly.pdbx_strand_id
1 'polypeptide(L)' 'MNPQPDLNAAPLEPQGPDTPVNPEPEPAFGWTDYAERINGRFAMVGFVLLIGLEFLTHQDLFTWLGLR' A
#
# COMPACT_ATOMS: atom_id res chain seq x y z
N MET A 1 -1.73 -65.41 18.81
CA MET A 1 -2.53 -64.18 18.99
C MET A 1 -1.66 -63.16 19.68
N ASN A 2 -1.06 -62.24 18.93
CA ASN A 2 -0.32 -61.09 19.46
C ASN A 2 -1.05 -59.85 18.91
N PRO A 3 -1.42 -58.85 19.72
CA PRO A 3 -2.26 -57.73 19.27
C PRO A 3 -1.50 -56.80 18.30
N GLN A 4 -2.25 -56.28 17.33
CA GLN A 4 -1.79 -55.51 16.18
C GLN A 4 -1.43 -54.06 16.55
N PRO A 5 -0.30 -53.50 16.06
CA PRO A 5 -0.10 -52.05 16.05
C PRO A 5 -1.01 -51.43 14.98
N ASP A 6 -1.68 -50.38 15.39
CA ASP A 6 -2.62 -49.55 14.67
C ASP A 6 -2.08 -48.98 13.35
N LEU A 7 -2.67 -49.37 12.22
CA LEU A 7 -2.36 -48.86 10.89
C LEU A 7 -2.87 -47.41 10.65
N ASN A 8 -3.18 -46.66 11.70
CA ASN A 8 -3.75 -45.30 11.67
C ASN A 8 -2.89 -44.25 12.39
N ALA A 9 -1.59 -44.50 12.59
CA ALA A 9 -0.67 -43.41 12.89
C ALA A 9 -0.33 -42.72 11.57
N ALA A 10 -1.12 -41.71 11.20
CA ALA A 10 -0.67 -40.70 10.24
C ALA A 10 0.72 -40.23 10.69
N PRO A 11 1.73 -40.17 9.81
CA PRO A 11 2.95 -39.46 10.13
C PRO A 11 2.52 -38.07 10.61
N LEU A 12 2.94 -37.69 11.81
CA LEU A 12 2.92 -36.30 12.23
C LEU A 12 3.93 -35.59 11.33
N GLU A 13 3.55 -35.30 10.09
CA GLU A 13 4.23 -34.30 9.30
C GLU A 13 4.30 -33.07 10.19
N PRO A 14 5.49 -32.50 10.43
CA PRO A 14 5.52 -31.14 10.92
C PRO A 14 4.73 -30.34 9.88
N GLN A 15 3.54 -29.89 10.24
CA GLN A 15 2.86 -28.81 9.55
C GLN A 15 3.76 -27.60 9.77
N GLY A 16 4.84 -27.54 9.00
CA GLY A 16 5.58 -26.34 8.78
C GLY A 16 4.55 -25.31 8.31
N PRO A 17 4.66 -24.05 8.74
CA PRO A 17 3.73 -23.05 8.26
C PRO A 17 3.93 -22.90 6.75
N ASP A 18 3.12 -23.62 5.97
CA ASP A 18 2.75 -23.28 4.60
C ASP A 18 1.81 -22.07 4.63
N THR A 19 2.18 -21.06 5.41
CA THR A 19 1.67 -19.72 5.18
C THR A 19 2.56 -19.20 4.06
N PRO A 20 2.03 -18.82 2.88
CA PRO A 20 2.75 -17.86 2.07
C PRO A 20 2.92 -16.66 3.00
N VAL A 21 4.10 -16.55 3.60
CA VAL A 21 4.53 -15.33 4.27
C VAL A 21 4.48 -14.32 3.14
N ASN A 22 3.35 -13.64 3.01
CA ASN A 22 3.27 -12.41 2.27
C ASN A 22 4.34 -11.57 2.95
N PRO A 23 5.51 -11.36 2.32
CA PRO A 23 6.50 -10.52 2.95
C PRO A 23 5.79 -9.19 3.04
N GLU A 24 5.35 -8.82 4.25
CA GLU A 24 4.79 -7.50 4.49
C GLU A 24 5.78 -6.55 3.84
N PRO A 25 5.34 -5.74 2.86
CA PRO A 25 6.27 -4.95 2.07
C PRO A 25 7.07 -4.13 3.08
N GLU A 26 8.35 -4.49 3.24
CA GLU A 26 9.21 -3.85 4.21
C GLU A 26 9.08 -2.35 3.94
N PRO A 27 8.78 -1.52 4.96
CA PRO A 27 8.59 -0.09 4.76
C PRO A 27 9.92 0.52 4.31
N ALA A 28 10.15 0.48 3.00
CA ALA A 28 11.31 1.02 2.36
C ALA A 28 11.12 2.53 2.26
N PHE A 29 11.98 3.27 2.94
CA PHE A 29 12.03 4.72 2.82
C PHE A 29 12.66 5.08 1.48
N GLY A 30 11.97 5.89 0.67
CA GLY A 30 12.47 6.39 -0.62
C GLY A 30 11.44 6.40 -1.74
N TRP A 31 11.93 6.27 -2.98
CA TRP A 31 11.13 6.17 -4.20
C TRP A 31 10.54 4.76 -4.32
N THR A 32 9.43 4.53 -3.65
CA THR A 32 8.68 3.27 -3.74
C THR A 32 7.40 3.48 -4.55
N ASP A 33 6.88 2.42 -5.18
CA ASP A 33 5.60 2.45 -5.87
C ASP A 33 4.46 2.95 -4.95
N TYR A 34 4.54 2.63 -3.66
CA TYR A 34 3.61 3.14 -2.66
C TYR A 34 3.72 4.66 -2.49
N ALA A 35 4.95 5.19 -2.36
CA ALA A 35 5.19 6.62 -2.27
C ALA A 35 4.72 7.37 -3.54
N GLU A 36 4.96 6.82 -4.73
CA GLU A 36 4.48 7.39 -5.99
C GLU A 36 2.95 7.47 -6.04
N ARG A 37 2.27 6.38 -5.66
CA ARG A 37 0.80 6.34 -5.61
C ARG A 37 0.22 7.36 -4.63
N ILE A 38 0.83 7.50 -3.46
CA ILE A 38 0.39 8.44 -2.44
C ILE A 38 0.66 9.88 -2.89
N ASN A 39 1.85 10.17 -3.44
CA ASN A 39 2.19 11.49 -3.99
C ASN A 39 1.23 11.89 -5.13
N GLY A 40 0.91 10.95 -6.03
CA GLY A 40 -0.07 11.17 -7.09
C GLY A 40 -1.46 11.54 -6.56
N ARG A 41 -1.93 10.88 -5.49
CA ARG A 41 -3.22 11.21 -4.84
C ARG A 41 -3.20 12.61 -4.24
N PHE A 42 -2.12 12.97 -3.54
CA PHE A 42 -1.96 14.32 -2.99
C PHE A 42 -1.94 15.37 -4.11
N ALA A 43 -1.30 15.08 -5.25
CA ALA A 43 -1.30 15.98 -6.40
C ALA A 43 -2.72 16.18 -6.97
N MET A 44 -3.53 15.12 -7.09
CA MET A 44 -4.92 15.24 -7.55
C MET A 44 -5.76 16.10 -6.60
N VAL A 45 -5.66 15.88 -5.29
CA VAL A 45 -6.38 16.67 -4.28
C VAL A 45 -5.91 18.12 -4.30
N GLY A 46 -4.60 18.34 -4.36
CA GLY A 46 -3.99 19.66 -4.46
C GLY A 46 -4.49 20.42 -5.69
N PHE A 47 -4.54 19.77 -6.85
CA PHE A 47 -5.01 20.37 -8.10
C PHE A 47 -6.49 20.78 -8.04
N VAL A 48 -7.36 19.94 -7.49
CA VAL A 48 -8.79 20.28 -7.33
C VAL A 48 -8.98 21.41 -6.34
N LEU A 49 -8.24 21.41 -5.22
CA LEU A 49 -8.24 22.51 -4.26
C LEU A 49 -7.75 23.81 -4.90
N LEU A 50 -6.73 23.74 -5.75
CA LEU A 50 -6.17 24.86 -6.48
C LEU A 50 -7.26 25.56 -7.31
N ILE A 51 -7.96 24.81 -8.16
CA ILE A 51 -9.05 25.31 -9.00
C ILE A 51 -10.19 25.86 -8.14
N GLY A 52 -10.55 25.15 -7.07
CA GLY A 52 -11.57 25.61 -6.13
C GLY A 52 -11.21 26.95 -5.49
N LEU A 53 -9.96 27.11 -5.04
CA LEU A 53 -9.48 28.35 -4.47
C LEU A 53 -9.47 29.48 -5.49
N GLU A 54 -8.96 29.26 -6.71
CA GLU A 54 -9.00 30.26 -7.80
C GLU A 54 -10.43 30.73 -8.08
N PHE A 55 -11.40 29.80 -8.08
CA PHE A 55 -12.81 30.14 -8.29
C PHE A 55 -13.38 30.98 -7.14
N LEU A 56 -13.00 30.69 -5.88
CA LEU A 56 -13.50 31.42 -4.70
C LEU A 56 -12.84 32.79 -4.51
N THR A 57 -11.54 32.89 -4.76
CA THR A 57 -10.76 34.12 -4.55
C THR A 57 -10.75 35.03 -5.77
N HIS A 58 -11.12 34.50 -6.95
CA HIS A 58 -10.99 35.18 -8.24
C HIS A 58 -9.56 35.68 -8.53
N GLN A 59 -8.55 35.08 -7.90
CA GLN A 59 -7.16 35.43 -8.04
C GLN A 59 -6.39 34.25 -8.64
N ASP A 60 -5.90 34.42 -9.87
CA ASP A 60 -5.11 33.41 -10.55
C ASP A 60 -3.75 33.21 -9.86
N LEU A 61 -3.27 31.98 -9.85
CA LEU A 61 -1.91 31.67 -9.39
C LEU A 61 -0.82 32.43 -10.16
N PHE A 62 -1.06 32.75 -11.42
CA PHE A 62 -0.14 33.55 -12.23
C PHE A 62 0.09 34.94 -11.63
N THR A 63 -0.93 35.53 -11.01
CA THR A 63 -0.81 36.80 -10.30
C THR A 63 0.09 36.68 -9.08
N TRP A 64 0.02 35.54 -8.38
CA TRP A 64 0.86 35.29 -7.20
C TRP A 64 2.31 34.97 -7.56
N LEU A 65 2.52 34.27 -8.69
CA LEU A 65 3.84 34.01 -9.27
C LEU A 65 4.46 35.23 -9.96
N GLY A 66 3.73 36.36 -10.05
CA GLY A 66 4.22 37.61 -10.67
C GLY A 66 4.30 37.57 -12.20
N LEU A 67 3.56 36.67 -12.85
CA LEU A 67 3.61 36.41 -14.29
C LEU A 67 2.49 37.12 -15.08
N ARG A 68 1.97 38.25 -14.58
CA ARG A 68 0.92 39.03 -15.22
C ARG A 68 1.44 40.27 -15.94
#